data_AF-A0A6G9QH80-F1
#
_entry.id   AF-A0A6G9QH80-F1
#
_cell.length_a   1.000
_cell.length_b   1.000
_cell.length_c   1.000
_cell.angle_alpha   90.00
_cell.angle_beta   90.00
_cell.angle_gamma   90.00
#
_symmetry.space_group_name_H-M   'P 1'
#
loop_
_entity.id
_entity.type
_entity.pdbx_description
1 polymer ?
#
loop_
_entity_poly.entity_id
_entity_poly.type
_entity_poly.pdbx_seq_one_letter_code
_entity_poly.pdbx_strand_id
1 'polypeptide(L)' 'MTSISEQLVDALGIMVMGMSLVFIFLSVLIVGIAIVAKLCPVPMVVAKPDIASDPVTTNRLDPKLVAAITSAIHQYRA' A
#
# COMPACT_ATOMS: atom_id res chain seq x y z
N MET A 1 -4.38 -36.89 43.90
CA MET A 1 -5.08 -35.75 43.27
C MET A 1 -4.10 -34.61 43.24
N THR A 2 -3.56 -34.25 42.07
CA THR A 2 -2.65 -33.11 41.95
C THR A 2 -3.43 -31.83 42.22
N SER A 3 -2.83 -30.91 42.96
CA SER A 3 -3.55 -29.72 43.42
C SER A 3 -3.87 -28.84 42.21
N ILE A 4 -5.06 -28.21 42.18
CA ILE A 4 -5.49 -27.32 41.07
C ILE A 4 -4.42 -26.26 40.77
N SER A 5 -3.72 -25.81 41.81
CA SER A 5 -2.59 -24.89 41.71
C SER A 5 -1.45 -25.38 40.82
N GLU A 6 -1.11 -26.68 40.86
CA GLU A 6 -0.07 -27.25 39.98
C GLU A 6 -0.51 -27.25 38.52
N GLN A 7 -1.77 -27.60 38.24
CA GLN A 7 -2.32 -27.59 36.88
C GLN A 7 -2.36 -26.18 36.28
N LEU A 8 -2.63 -25.16 37.11
CA LEU A 8 -2.60 -23.76 36.66
C LEU A 8 -1.17 -23.30 36.34
N VAL A 9 -0.19 -23.69 37.14
CA VAL A 9 1.23 -23.38 36.87
C VAL A 9 1.69 -24.05 35.58
N ASP A 10 1.30 -25.31 35.38
CA ASP A 10 1.64 -26.07 34.18
C ASP A 10 0.99 -25.45 32.93
N ALA A 11 -0.31 -25.14 33.00
CA ALA A 11 -1.03 -24.45 31.92
C ALA A 11 -0.45 -23.07 31.61
N LEU A 12 -0.03 -22.31 32.63
CA LEU A 12 0.65 -21.03 32.44
C LEU A 12 2.00 -21.21 31.74
N GLY A 13 2.75 -22.26 32.09
CA GLY A 13 4.00 -22.64 31.41
C GLY A 13 3.78 -22.92 29.92
N ILE A 14 2.76 -23.71 29.58
CA ILE A 14 2.41 -24.00 28.18
C ILE A 14 1.97 -22.74 27.43
N MET A 15 1.20 -21.85 28.07
CA MET A 15 0.80 -20.56 27.49
C MET A 15 2.01 -19.69 27.13
N VAL A 16 2.95 -19.56 28.07
CA VAL A 16 4.17 -18.76 27.88
C VAL A 16 5.05 -19.38 26.79
N MET A 17 5.19 -20.70 26.76
CA MET A 17 5.93 -21.40 25.70
C MET A 17 5.31 -21.15 24.32
N GLY A 18 3.99 -21.30 24.21
CA GLY A 18 3.27 -21.05 22.96
C GLY A 18 3.42 -19.59 22.50
N MET A 19 3.26 -18.63 23.41
CA MET A 19 3.39 -17.21 23.10
C MET A 19 4.82 -16.85 22.67
N SER A 20 5.83 -17.44 23.30
CA SER A 20 7.24 -17.22 22.96
C SER A 20 7.57 -17.73 21.56
N LEU A 21 7.09 -18.93 21.20
CA LEU A 21 7.31 -19.50 19.88
C LEU A 21 6.66 -18.65 18.78
N VAL A 22 5.41 -18.22 18.99
CA VAL A 22 4.70 -17.34 18.05
C VAL A 22 5.45 -16.02 17.90
N PHE A 23 5.91 -15.42 19.01
CA PHE A 23 6.65 -14.17 18.97
C PHE A 23 7.97 -14.29 18.18
N ILE A 24 8.73 -15.36 18.41
CA ILE A 24 9.96 -15.65 17.65
C ILE A 24 9.64 -15.81 16.16
N PHE A 25 8.59 -16.57 15.83
CA PHE A 25 8.18 -16.80 14.45
C PHE A 25 7.82 -15.48 13.74
N LEU A 26 6.96 -14.65 14.35
CA LEU A 26 6.60 -13.34 13.80
C LEU A 26 7.82 -12.43 13.66
N SER A 27 8.72 -12.43 14.64
CA SER A 27 9.95 -11.62 14.60
C SER A 27 10.84 -12.03 13.41
N VAL A 28 11.01 -13.33 13.18
CA VAL A 28 11.74 -13.85 12.01
C VAL A 28 11.05 -13.44 10.70
N LEU A 29 9.72 -13.48 10.63
CA LEU A 29 8.96 -13.02 9.46
C LEU A 29 9.19 -11.53 9.18
N ILE A 30 9.14 -10.69 10.22
CA ILE A 30 9.39 -9.24 10.11
C ILE A 30 10.81 -9.00 9.60
N VAL A 31 11.81 -9.70 10.14
CA VAL A 31 13.21 -9.60 9.67
C VAL A 31 13.32 -10.05 8.22
N GLY A 32 12.67 -11.14 7.83
CA GLY A 32 12.64 -11.61 6.44
C GLY A 32 12.07 -10.57 5.48
N ILE A 33 10.93 -9.96 5.83
CA ILE A 33 10.31 -8.90 5.03
C ILE A 33 11.24 -7.68 4.96
N ALA A 34 11.91 -7.30 6.04
CA ALA A 34 12.87 -6.20 6.06
C ALA A 34 14.10 -6.46 5.17
N ILE A 35 14.59 -7.70 5.11
CA ILE A 35 15.67 -8.11 4.20
C ILE A 35 15.20 -8.01 2.74
N VAL A 36 13.98 -8.48 2.44
CA VAL A 36 13.39 -8.36 1.09
C VAL A 36 13.22 -6.90 0.69
N ALA A 37 12.74 -6.04 1.60
CA ALA A 37 12.60 -4.60 1.35
C ALA A 37 13.96 -3.90 1.12
N LYS A 38 15.03 -4.39 1.77
CA LYS A 38 16.40 -3.92 1.54
C LYS A 38 16.97 -4.40 0.21
N LEU A 39 16.62 -5.62 -0.22
CA LEU A 39 17.13 -6.22 -1.45
C LEU A 39 16.42 -5.71 -2.71
N CYS A 40 15.14 -5.34 -2.58
CA CYS A 40 14.37 -4.62 -3.59
C CYS A 40 14.19 -3.16 -3.16
N PRO A 41 15.22 -2.31 -3.27
CA PRO A 41 15.06 -0.88 -3.06
C PRO A 41 14.08 -0.35 -4.10
N VAL A 42 12.84 -0.13 -3.68
CA VAL A 42 11.85 0.61 -4.46
C VAL A 42 12.41 2.02 -4.62
N PRO A 43 12.53 2.55 -5.85
CA PRO A 43 12.91 3.94 -6.04
C PRO A 43 11.96 4.78 -5.19
N MET A 44 12.51 5.51 -4.22
CA MET A 44 11.77 6.50 -3.46
C MET A 44 11.13 7.41 -4.51
N VAL A 45 9.81 7.29 -4.69
CA VAL A 45 9.04 8.29 -5.43
C VAL A 45 9.17 9.51 -4.55
N VAL A 46 10.16 10.34 -4.88
CA VAL A 46 10.26 11.70 -4.39
C VAL A 46 8.87 12.26 -4.63
N ALA A 47 8.12 12.50 -3.55
CA ALA A 47 6.85 13.18 -3.63
C ALA A 47 7.12 14.46 -4.43
N LYS A 48 6.66 14.47 -5.67
CA LYS A 48 6.75 15.64 -6.54
C LYS A 48 6.06 16.75 -5.73
N PRO A 49 6.66 17.95 -5.59
CA PRO A 49 6.00 19.03 -4.89
C PRO A 49 4.60 19.18 -5.48
N ASP A 50 3.58 19.24 -4.63
CA ASP A 50 2.21 19.54 -5.03
C ASP A 50 2.25 20.77 -5.94
N ILE A 51 2.12 20.54 -7.25
CA ILE A 51 1.90 21.62 -8.18
C ILE A 51 0.47 22.03 -7.86
N ALA A 52 0.34 23.20 -7.24
CA ALA A 52 -0.90 23.86 -6.93
C ALA A 52 -1.94 23.59 -8.04
N SER A 53 -3.12 23.09 -7.64
CA SER A 53 -4.20 22.83 -8.57
C SER A 53 -4.48 24.08 -9.41
N ASP A 54 -4.23 23.97 -10.71
CA ASP A 54 -4.79 24.90 -11.68
C ASP A 54 -6.32 24.87 -11.53
N PRO A 55 -6.99 26.03 -11.58
CA PRO A 55 -8.43 26.09 -11.38
C PRO A 55 -9.11 25.28 -12.48
N VAL A 56 -9.98 24.35 -12.06
CA VAL A 56 -10.86 23.54 -12.89
C VAL A 56 -11.58 24.43 -13.90
N THR A 57 -11.08 24.46 -15.13
CA THR A 57 -11.77 25.08 -16.26
C THR A 57 -13.11 24.37 -16.42
N THR A 58 -14.17 25.09 -16.06
CA THR A 58 -15.55 24.68 -16.24
C THR A 58 -15.74 24.12 -17.65
N ASN A 59 -16.46 22.99 -17.73
CA ASN A 59 -16.83 22.14 -18.86
C ASN A 59 -17.35 22.84 -20.14
N ARG A 60 -16.64 23.86 -20.61
CA ARG A 60 -16.91 24.59 -21.84
C ARG A 60 -16.01 23.92 -22.87
N LEU A 61 -16.63 23.09 -23.71
CA LEU A 61 -15.98 22.39 -24.82
C LEU A 61 -14.91 23.29 -25.42
N ASP A 62 -13.65 22.83 -25.37
CA ASP A 62 -12.52 23.62 -25.81
C ASP A 62 -12.77 24.09 -27.25
N PRO A 63 -12.86 25.41 -27.49
CA PRO A 63 -13.10 25.95 -28.83
C PRO A 63 -12.09 25.43 -29.86
N LYS A 64 -10.88 25.08 -29.40
CA LYS A 64 -9.83 24.46 -30.22
C LYS A 64 -10.20 23.05 -30.66
N LEU A 65 -10.79 22.25 -29.77
CA LEU A 65 -11.23 20.90 -30.09
C LEU A 65 -12.37 20.93 -31.10
N VAL A 66 -13.32 21.86 -30.94
CA VAL A 66 -14.42 22.07 -31.89
C VAL A 66 -13.89 22.49 -33.27
N ALA A 67 -12.97 23.46 -33.33
CA ALA A 67 -12.38 23.91 -34.60
C ALA A 67 -11.59 22.81 -35.33
N ALA A 68 -10.86 21.97 -34.59
CA ALA A 68 -10.14 20.82 -35.16
C ALA A 68 -11.09 19.80 -35.78
N ILE A 69 -12.17 19.43 -35.07
CA ILE A 69 -13.19 18.51 -35.56
C ILE A 69 -13.87 19.08 -36.81
N THR A 70 -14.27 20.36 -36.79
CA THR A 70 -14.90 21.01 -37.96
C THR A 70 -13.98 21.02 -39.18
N SER A 71 -12.68 21.30 -38.99
CA SER A 71 -11.71 21.30 -40.09
C SER A 71 -11.52 19.91 -40.71
N ALA A 72 -11.46 18.88 -39.87
CA ALA A 72 -11.36 17.50 -40.33
C ALA A 72 -12.59 17.06 -41.14
N ILE A 73 -13.79 17.44 -40.69
CA ILE A 73 -15.04 17.16 -41.43
C ILE A 73 -15.07 17.91 -42.76
N HIS A 74 -14.60 19.15 -42.80
CA HIS A 74 -14.52 19.92 -44.05
C HIS A 74 -13.55 19.30 -45.05
N GLN A 75 -12.39 18.81 -44.59
CA GLN A 75 -11.44 18.10 -45.46
C GLN A 75 -11.97 16.77 -45.99
N TYR A 76 -12.75 16.03 -45.20
CA TYR A 76 -13.32 14.75 -45.64
C TYR A 76 -14.47 14.90 -46.65
N ARG A 77 -15.16 16.04 -46.65
CA ARG A 77 -16.32 16.33 -47.50
C ARG A 77 -16.00 17.12 -48.77
N ALA A 78 -14.74 17.52 -48.96
CA ALA A 78 -14.26 18.25 -50.15
C ALA A 78 -13.83 17.30 -51.27
#